data_AF-A0A2P7YQH4-F1
#
_entry.id   AF-A0A2P7YQH4-F1
#
_cell.length_a   1.000
_cell.length_b   1.000
_cell.length_c   1.000
_cell.angle_alpha   90.00
_cell.angle_beta   90.00
_cell.angle_gamma   90.00
#
_symmetry.space_group_name_H-M   'P 1'
#
loop_
_entity.id
_entity.type
_entity.pdbx_description
1 polymer ?
#
loop_
_entity_poly.entity_id
_entity_poly.type
_entity_poly.pdbx_seq_one_letter_code
_entity_poly.pdbx_strand_id
1 'polypeptide(L)'
;MSTLKDGEADPIEEMELYFVLQDDPSYELVPNGANLKVTGRNVREYVNAMINAVLKDGVLCQIQKFAEGFSTVFPIQSLMVFYPEELRKIFGAIEEDWSERAIFDAIEANHGYTNSSKSVIRLVQVISNFNEVQRRQFLRFLTGALKLPIGGFKCLHPRFTVVRKDPESGLKSDDYLPSVMTCALYLKLPDYSLRDIMKSQLLRAMSEGANSFHLS
;
A
#
# COMPACT_ATOMS: atom_id res chain seq x y z
N MET A 1 -9.75 32.90 -18.57
CA MET A 1 -11.05 33.54 -18.86
C MET A 1 -11.04 33.86 -20.35
N SER A 2 -11.23 32.84 -21.18
CA SER A 2 -11.28 32.96 -22.64
C SER A 2 -12.74 33.03 -23.05
N THR A 3 -13.11 34.15 -23.67
CA THR A 3 -14.40 34.41 -24.30
C THR A 3 -14.66 33.36 -25.37
N LEU A 4 -15.70 32.53 -25.18
CA LEU A 4 -16.27 31.68 -26.22
C LEU A 4 -16.83 32.62 -27.31
N LYS A 5 -16.47 32.34 -28.58
CA LYS A 5 -17.00 33.05 -29.74
C LYS A 5 -18.46 32.63 -29.95
N ASP A 6 -19.33 33.60 -30.22
CA ASP A 6 -20.72 33.36 -30.58
C ASP A 6 -20.81 32.38 -31.76
N GLY A 7 -21.27 31.14 -31.50
CA GLY A 7 -21.53 30.11 -32.51
C GLY A 7 -20.85 28.75 -32.31
N GLU A 8 -19.91 28.59 -31.38
CA GLU A 8 -19.42 27.26 -30.97
C GLU A 8 -20.35 26.67 -29.90
N ALA A 9 -20.81 25.44 -30.13
CA ALA A 9 -21.55 24.67 -29.13
C ALA A 9 -20.71 24.56 -27.86
N ASP A 10 -21.33 24.75 -26.71
CA ASP A 10 -20.63 24.60 -25.43
C ASP A 10 -20.19 23.14 -25.29
N PRO A 11 -18.88 22.83 -25.25
CA PRO A 11 -18.41 21.45 -25.21
C PRO A 11 -18.96 20.67 -24.02
N ILE A 12 -19.37 21.36 -22.96
CA ILE A 12 -19.97 20.77 -21.76
C ILE A 12 -21.44 20.38 -22.02
N GLU A 13 -22.18 21.14 -22.82
CA GLU A 13 -23.57 20.82 -23.17
C GLU A 13 -23.67 19.56 -24.03
N GLU A 14 -22.66 19.29 -24.86
CA GLU A 14 -22.55 18.06 -25.67
C GLU A 14 -22.32 16.80 -24.83
N MET A 15 -21.84 16.94 -23.58
CA MET A 15 -21.59 15.79 -22.70
C MET A 15 -22.89 15.18 -22.13
N GLU A 16 -24.05 15.81 -22.34
CA GLU A 16 -25.36 15.36 -21.84
C GLU A 16 -25.34 15.01 -20.34
N LEU A 17 -24.63 15.82 -19.56
CA LEU A 17 -24.54 15.67 -18.11
C LEU A 17 -25.71 16.33 -17.41
N TYR A 18 -26.14 15.74 -16.30
CA TYR A 18 -27.20 16.24 -15.43
C TYR A 18 -26.70 16.23 -13.98
N PHE A 19 -27.39 16.93 -13.08
CA PHE A 19 -27.04 17.00 -11.65
C PHE A 19 -27.41 15.71 -10.89
N VAL A 20 -26.88 14.59 -11.36
CA VAL A 20 -27.00 13.24 -10.77
C VAL A 20 -25.62 12.61 -10.64
N LEU A 21 -25.48 11.61 -9.76
CA LEU A 21 -24.26 10.83 -9.66
C LEU A 21 -24.10 9.94 -10.91
N GLN A 22 -22.92 9.93 -11.53
CA GLN A 22 -22.73 9.21 -12.81
C GLN A 22 -22.88 7.69 -12.68
N ASP A 23 -22.38 7.11 -11.59
CA ASP A 23 -22.46 5.66 -11.34
C ASP A 23 -23.84 5.23 -10.79
N ASP A 24 -24.64 6.18 -10.29
CA ASP A 24 -25.99 5.94 -9.78
C ASP A 24 -26.91 7.13 -10.09
N PRO A 25 -27.56 7.15 -11.28
CA PRO A 25 -28.43 8.25 -11.70
C PRO A 25 -29.68 8.44 -10.81
N SER A 26 -30.00 7.50 -9.91
CA SER A 26 -31.09 7.66 -8.95
C SER A 26 -30.74 8.64 -7.82
N TYR A 27 -29.45 8.89 -7.61
CA TYR A 27 -28.96 9.86 -6.65
C TYR A 27 -28.86 11.25 -7.29
N GLU A 28 -29.86 12.09 -7.03
CA GLU A 28 -29.83 13.50 -7.44
C GLU A 28 -28.92 14.32 -6.53
N LEU A 29 -27.99 15.08 -7.12
CA LEU A 29 -27.04 15.93 -6.39
C LEU A 29 -27.69 17.19 -5.83
N VAL A 30 -28.79 17.62 -6.45
CA VAL A 30 -29.65 18.74 -6.04
C VAL A 30 -31.10 18.33 -6.29
N PRO A 31 -32.09 18.98 -5.63
CA PRO A 31 -33.49 18.70 -5.90
C PRO A 31 -33.82 18.88 -7.39
N ASN A 32 -34.48 17.87 -7.98
CA ASN A 32 -34.82 17.82 -9.40
C ASN A 32 -33.58 17.80 -10.32
N GLY A 33 -32.47 17.25 -9.83
CA GLY A 33 -31.18 17.23 -10.52
C GLY A 33 -31.18 16.42 -11.81
N ALA A 34 -32.02 15.38 -11.91
CA ALA A 34 -32.16 14.58 -13.13
C ALA A 34 -32.71 15.40 -14.33
N ASN A 35 -33.38 16.51 -14.06
CA ASN A 35 -33.93 17.41 -15.08
C ASN A 35 -33.08 18.68 -15.27
N LEU A 36 -31.99 18.83 -14.53
CA LEU A 36 -31.11 20.00 -14.61
C LEU A 36 -29.86 19.65 -15.42
N LYS A 37 -29.81 20.11 -16.67
CA LYS A 37 -28.66 19.89 -17.57
C LYS A 37 -27.45 20.72 -17.13
N VAL A 38 -26.28 20.12 -17.19
CA VAL A 38 -25.00 20.79 -16.96
C VAL A 38 -24.61 21.55 -18.22
N THR A 39 -24.18 22.78 -18.04
CA THR A 39 -23.75 23.75 -19.04
C THR A 39 -22.46 24.40 -18.55
N GLY A 40 -21.72 25.08 -19.42
CA GLY A 40 -20.53 25.84 -19.01
C GLY A 40 -20.81 26.93 -17.99
N ARG A 41 -22.08 27.36 -17.84
CA ARG A 41 -22.49 28.35 -16.83
C ARG A 41 -22.64 27.76 -15.44
N ASN A 42 -23.12 26.51 -15.32
CA ASN A 42 -23.42 25.85 -14.04
C ASN A 42 -22.46 24.69 -13.71
N VAL A 43 -21.48 24.39 -14.55
CA VAL A 43 -20.51 23.29 -14.36
C VAL A 43 -19.80 23.35 -13.00
N ARG A 44 -19.51 24.56 -12.50
CA ARG A 44 -18.87 24.72 -11.18
C ARG A 44 -19.79 24.31 -10.04
N GLU A 45 -21.08 24.55 -10.16
CA GLU A 45 -22.09 24.11 -9.20
C GLU A 45 -22.23 22.59 -9.23
N TYR A 46 -22.26 22.01 -10.44
CA TYR A 46 -22.26 20.56 -10.63
C TYR A 46 -21.04 19.89 -9.96
N VAL A 47 -19.83 20.40 -10.20
CA VAL A 47 -18.60 19.90 -9.59
C VAL A 47 -18.65 20.01 -8.06
N ASN A 48 -19.12 21.13 -7.52
CA ASN A 48 -19.26 21.29 -6.07
C ASN A 48 -20.29 20.32 -5.47
N ALA A 49 -21.41 20.11 -6.17
CA ALA A 49 -22.46 19.17 -5.74
C ALA A 49 -21.94 17.72 -5.76
N MET A 50 -21.18 17.34 -6.80
CA MET A 50 -20.46 16.06 -6.87
C MET A 50 -19.48 15.88 -5.71
N ILE A 51 -18.65 16.90 -5.42
CA ILE A 51 -17.69 16.85 -4.30
C ILE A 51 -18.43 16.67 -2.97
N ASN A 52 -19.52 17.41 -2.74
CA ASN A 52 -20.29 17.28 -1.50
C ASN A 52 -20.92 15.89 -1.39
N ALA A 53 -21.54 15.37 -2.45
CA ALA A 53 -22.14 14.05 -2.45
C ALA A 53 -21.10 12.94 -2.18
N VAL A 54 -19.95 12.97 -2.86
CA VAL A 54 -18.97 11.88 -2.79
C VAL A 54 -18.07 11.98 -1.55
N LEU A 55 -17.66 13.19 -1.15
CA LEU A 55 -16.62 13.38 -0.14
C LEU A 55 -17.10 14.02 1.17
N LYS A 56 -18.34 14.53 1.23
CA LYS A 56 -18.91 15.10 2.45
C LYS A 56 -20.16 14.36 2.88
N ASP A 57 -21.30 14.75 2.36
CA ASP A 57 -22.61 14.37 2.88
C ASP A 57 -22.89 12.88 2.68
N GLY A 58 -22.52 12.31 1.53
CA GLY A 58 -22.73 10.88 1.25
C GLY A 58 -21.87 9.92 2.08
N VAL A 59 -20.83 10.42 2.74
CA VAL A 59 -19.95 9.65 3.62
C VAL A 59 -19.96 10.13 5.08
N LEU A 60 -20.77 11.16 5.40
CA LEU A 60 -20.74 11.83 6.70
C LEU A 60 -21.06 10.88 7.86
N CYS A 61 -22.05 10.02 7.69
CA CYS A 61 -22.45 9.03 8.71
C CYS A 61 -21.29 8.06 9.01
N GLN A 62 -20.64 7.54 7.96
CA GLN A 62 -19.52 6.62 8.04
C GLN A 62 -18.31 7.29 8.70
N ILE A 63 -18.02 8.53 8.33
CA ILE A 63 -16.94 9.34 8.93
C ILE A 63 -17.21 9.59 10.41
N GLN A 64 -18.44 9.94 10.79
CA GLN A 64 -18.82 10.14 12.19
C GLN A 64 -18.64 8.86 13.01
N LYS A 65 -19.11 7.72 12.50
CA LYS A 65 -18.94 6.42 13.18
C LYS A 65 -17.48 5.98 13.26
N PHE A 66 -16.70 6.23 12.22
CA PHE A 66 -15.25 6.04 12.27
C PHE A 66 -14.61 6.91 13.35
N ALA A 67 -14.95 8.20 13.42
CA ALA A 67 -14.41 9.13 14.41
C ALA A 67 -14.79 8.76 15.84
N GLU A 68 -16.04 8.33 16.06
CA GLU A 68 -16.51 7.79 17.35
C GLU A 68 -15.67 6.57 17.76
N GLY A 69 -15.53 5.58 16.88
CA GLY A 69 -14.77 4.36 17.13
C GLY A 69 -13.28 4.63 17.39
N PHE A 70 -12.65 5.45 16.57
CA PHE A 70 -11.26 5.86 16.75
C PHE A 70 -11.05 6.57 18.10
N SER A 71 -11.99 7.44 18.49
CA SER A 71 -11.95 8.19 19.75
C SER A 71 -12.10 7.31 20.99
N THR A 72 -12.46 6.02 20.87
CA THR A 72 -12.44 5.07 21.99
C THR A 72 -11.03 4.69 22.45
N VAL A 73 -10.05 4.77 21.54
CA VAL A 73 -8.63 4.48 21.81
C VAL A 73 -7.81 5.75 21.92
N PHE A 74 -8.06 6.73 21.04
CA PHE A 74 -7.31 7.98 20.98
C PHE A 74 -8.21 9.14 20.51
N PRO A 75 -8.35 10.25 21.27
CA PRO A 75 -9.23 11.36 20.91
C PRO A 75 -8.86 11.96 19.54
N ILE A 76 -9.79 11.94 18.59
CA ILE A 76 -9.51 12.42 17.22
C ILE A 76 -9.16 13.92 17.18
N GLN A 77 -9.66 14.71 18.14
CA GLN A 77 -9.36 16.14 18.25
C GLN A 77 -7.88 16.40 18.51
N SER A 78 -7.17 15.46 19.14
CA SER A 78 -5.71 15.56 19.33
C SER A 78 -4.94 15.51 18.00
N LEU A 79 -5.54 15.01 16.93
CA LEU A 79 -4.94 15.02 15.58
C LEU A 79 -5.10 16.37 14.86
N MET A 80 -5.94 17.27 15.36
CA MET A 80 -6.18 18.58 14.72
C MET A 80 -4.97 19.53 14.77
N VAL A 81 -3.94 19.19 15.54
CA VAL A 81 -2.69 19.95 15.58
C VAL A 81 -1.83 19.73 14.33
N PHE A 82 -2.10 18.67 13.57
CA PHE A 82 -1.33 18.28 12.39
C PHE A 82 -1.99 18.73 11.10
N TYR A 83 -1.17 19.07 10.10
CA TYR A 83 -1.64 19.22 8.73
C TYR A 83 -1.96 17.85 8.11
N PRO A 84 -2.84 17.77 7.08
CA PRO A 84 -3.16 16.51 6.41
C PRO A 84 -1.93 15.71 5.92
N GLU A 85 -0.89 16.40 5.44
CA GLU A 85 0.35 15.75 4.99
C GLU A 85 1.18 15.18 6.14
N GLU A 86 1.07 15.73 7.35
CA GLU A 86 1.72 15.20 8.54
C GLU A 86 0.98 13.99 9.09
N LEU A 87 -0.36 14.02 9.09
CA LEU A 87 -1.19 12.86 9.43
C LEU A 87 -0.89 11.68 8.49
N ARG A 88 -0.73 11.95 7.19
CA ARG A 88 -0.29 10.94 6.22
C ARG A 88 1.04 10.31 6.64
N LYS A 89 2.04 11.08 7.08
CA LYS A 89 3.31 10.54 7.57
C LYS A 89 3.13 9.67 8.81
N ILE A 90 2.30 10.10 9.77
CA ILE A 90 2.01 9.34 11.00
C ILE A 90 1.34 8.00 10.68
N PHE A 91 0.39 7.98 9.75
CA PHE A 91 -0.33 6.76 9.35
C PHE A 91 0.34 5.99 8.20
N GLY A 92 1.66 6.20 7.99
CA GLY A 92 2.47 5.32 7.15
C GLY A 92 2.72 5.78 5.72
N ALA A 93 2.57 7.06 5.38
CA ALA A 93 3.01 7.61 4.08
C ALA A 93 4.44 8.19 4.14
N ILE A 94 5.36 7.48 4.79
CA ILE A 94 6.78 7.86 4.83
C ILE A 94 7.50 7.22 3.65
N GLU A 95 8.42 7.97 3.02
CA GLU A 95 9.41 7.40 2.12
C GLU A 95 10.29 6.42 2.89
N GLU A 96 10.20 5.15 2.54
CA GLU A 96 10.97 4.08 3.18
C GLU A 96 12.39 4.06 2.61
N ASP A 97 13.39 4.01 3.50
CA ASP A 97 14.78 3.79 3.09
C ASP A 97 15.00 2.29 2.79
N TRP A 98 15.07 1.97 1.51
CA TRP A 98 15.37 0.63 0.98
C TRP A 98 16.84 0.49 0.54
N SER A 99 17.74 1.33 1.04
CA SER A 99 19.18 1.18 0.77
C SER A 99 19.72 -0.13 1.36
N GLU A 100 20.76 -0.68 0.73
CA GLU A 100 21.41 -1.90 1.22
C GLU A 100 21.84 -1.77 2.69
N ARG A 101 22.31 -0.58 3.08
CA ARG A 101 22.71 -0.29 4.47
C ARG A 101 21.54 -0.40 5.44
N ALA A 102 20.43 0.29 5.16
CA ALA A 102 19.27 0.28 6.06
C ALA A 102 18.71 -1.13 6.28
N ILE A 103 18.75 -1.94 5.23
CA ILE A 103 18.26 -3.31 5.28
C ILE A 103 19.26 -4.23 5.98
N PHE A 104 20.55 -4.11 5.67
CA PHE A 104 21.61 -4.89 6.32
C PHE A 104 21.65 -4.65 7.83
N ASP A 105 21.54 -3.38 8.26
CA ASP A 105 21.57 -3.00 9.68
C ASP A 105 20.36 -3.55 10.48
N ALA A 106 19.28 -3.93 9.78
CA ALA A 106 18.09 -4.51 10.40
C ALA A 106 18.08 -6.04 10.43
N ILE A 107 18.95 -6.70 9.66
CA ILE A 107 19.02 -8.16 9.59
C ILE A 107 19.81 -8.72 10.76
N GLU A 108 19.21 -9.69 11.43
CA GLU A 108 19.88 -10.57 12.38
C GLU A 108 20.00 -11.98 11.79
N ALA A 109 21.18 -12.35 11.31
CA ALA A 109 21.39 -13.68 10.76
C ALA A 109 21.64 -14.71 11.87
N ASN A 110 21.03 -15.88 11.77
CA ASN A 110 21.17 -16.95 12.74
C ASN A 110 21.07 -18.34 12.08
N HIS A 111 21.21 -19.41 12.87
CA HIS A 111 20.97 -20.82 12.51
C HIS A 111 21.50 -21.20 11.12
N GLY A 112 22.82 -21.24 10.99
CA GLY A 112 23.51 -21.59 9.73
C GLY A 112 23.90 -20.40 8.86
N TYR A 113 23.50 -19.18 9.22
CA TYR A 113 23.99 -17.95 8.62
C TYR A 113 24.60 -16.98 9.64
N THR A 114 25.48 -16.11 9.14
CA THR A 114 25.98 -14.90 9.79
C THR A 114 25.67 -13.71 8.90
N ASN A 115 25.76 -12.47 9.40
CA ASN A 115 25.52 -11.29 8.58
C ASN A 115 26.54 -11.17 7.41
N SER A 116 27.70 -11.82 7.52
CA SER A 116 28.71 -11.91 6.45
C SER A 116 28.48 -13.06 5.45
N SER A 117 27.48 -13.92 5.66
CA SER A 117 27.15 -14.99 4.73
C SER A 117 26.80 -14.45 3.35
N LYS A 118 27.32 -15.09 2.29
CA LYS A 118 27.04 -14.72 0.89
C LYS A 118 25.53 -14.63 0.61
N SER A 119 24.74 -15.54 1.18
CA SER A 119 23.29 -15.55 0.99
C SER A 119 22.57 -14.40 1.69
N VAL A 120 23.06 -13.93 2.85
CA VAL A 120 22.52 -12.72 3.50
C VAL A 120 22.87 -11.47 2.70
N ILE A 121 24.12 -11.36 2.22
CA ILE A 121 24.54 -10.23 1.38
C ILE A 121 23.73 -10.18 0.07
N ARG A 122 23.54 -11.34 -0.59
CA ARG A 122 22.71 -11.44 -1.79
C ARG A 122 21.25 -11.07 -1.52
N LEU A 123 20.70 -11.49 -0.37
CA LEU A 123 19.34 -11.13 0.02
C LEU A 123 19.20 -9.61 0.06
N VAL A 124 20.11 -8.92 0.76
CA VAL A 124 20.14 -7.44 0.86
C VAL A 124 20.19 -6.79 -0.52
N GLN A 125 21.06 -7.26 -1.42
CA GLN A 125 21.16 -6.76 -2.80
C GLN A 125 19.88 -7.01 -3.61
N VAL A 126 19.23 -8.15 -3.43
CA VAL A 126 18.00 -8.46 -4.16
C VAL A 126 16.86 -7.55 -3.71
N ILE A 127 16.67 -7.37 -2.40
CA ILE A 127 15.55 -6.62 -1.85
C ILE A 127 15.74 -5.10 -1.95
N SER A 128 16.98 -4.59 -1.95
CA SER A 128 17.25 -3.17 -2.23
C SER A 128 16.86 -2.76 -3.66
N ASN A 129 17.00 -3.70 -4.61
CA ASN A 129 16.68 -3.52 -6.03
C ASN A 129 15.21 -3.84 -6.40
N PHE A 130 14.33 -4.05 -5.42
CA PHE A 130 12.90 -4.21 -5.66
C PHE A 130 12.25 -2.88 -6.06
N ASN A 131 11.32 -2.96 -7.02
CA ASN A 131 10.44 -1.84 -7.36
C ASN A 131 9.34 -1.66 -6.28
N GLU A 132 8.55 -0.59 -6.38
CA GLU A 132 7.53 -0.28 -5.36
C GLU A 132 6.53 -1.41 -5.14
N VAL A 133 6.05 -2.06 -6.21
CA VAL A 133 5.10 -3.18 -6.10
C VAL A 133 5.74 -4.36 -5.36
N GLN A 134 6.98 -4.72 -5.72
CA GLN A 134 7.74 -5.80 -5.09
C GLN A 134 8.05 -5.50 -3.63
N ARG A 135 8.33 -4.24 -3.28
CA ARG A 135 8.52 -3.79 -1.89
C ARG A 135 7.28 -4.02 -1.05
N ARG A 136 6.09 -3.65 -1.55
CA ARG A 136 4.81 -3.90 -0.87
C ARG A 136 4.53 -5.40 -0.70
N GLN A 137 4.80 -6.19 -1.73
CA GLN A 137 4.66 -7.65 -1.68
C GLN A 137 5.62 -8.29 -0.67
N PHE A 138 6.88 -7.84 -0.64
CA PHE A 138 7.88 -8.34 0.31
C PHE A 138 7.51 -8.01 1.76
N LEU A 139 7.09 -6.78 2.04
CA LEU A 139 6.62 -6.43 3.38
C LEU A 139 5.39 -7.24 3.77
N ARG A 140 4.42 -7.42 2.87
CA ARG A 140 3.24 -8.26 3.16
C ARG A 140 3.64 -9.70 3.48
N PHE A 141 4.57 -10.26 2.70
CA PHE A 141 5.10 -11.59 2.92
C PHE A 141 5.81 -11.68 4.29
N LEU A 142 6.72 -10.76 4.57
CA LEU A 142 7.55 -10.79 5.77
C LEU A 142 6.79 -10.43 7.05
N THR A 143 5.95 -9.38 7.02
CA THR A 143 5.37 -8.73 8.20
C THR A 143 3.83 -8.80 8.26
N GLY A 144 3.17 -9.17 7.15
CA GLY A 144 1.72 -9.07 7.00
C GLY A 144 1.22 -7.66 6.69
N ALA A 145 2.05 -6.64 6.86
CA ALA A 145 1.74 -5.25 6.56
C ALA A 145 2.33 -4.81 5.22
N LEU A 146 1.69 -3.86 4.55
CA LEU A 146 2.17 -3.33 3.27
C LEU A 146 3.32 -2.31 3.42
N LYS A 147 3.58 -1.84 4.65
CA LYS A 147 4.50 -0.74 4.91
C LYS A 147 5.33 -0.98 6.17
N LEU A 148 6.52 -0.39 6.20
CA LEU A 148 7.38 -0.38 7.38
C LEU A 148 6.80 0.52 8.47
N PRO A 149 7.12 0.24 9.75
CA PRO A 149 6.80 1.15 10.84
C PRO A 149 7.52 2.50 10.66
N ILE A 150 7.04 3.52 11.38
CA ILE A 150 7.71 4.81 11.46
C ILE A 150 9.16 4.58 11.91
N GLY A 151 10.11 5.10 11.14
CA GLY A 151 11.54 4.89 11.36
C GLY A 151 12.16 3.77 10.52
N GLY A 152 11.39 3.04 9.72
CA GLY A 152 11.88 2.09 8.72
C GLY A 152 12.32 0.75 9.30
N PHE A 153 13.24 0.05 8.60
CA PHE A 153 13.68 -1.30 8.93
C PHE A 153 14.22 -1.45 10.36
N LYS A 154 14.92 -0.44 10.88
CA LYS A 154 15.45 -0.44 12.27
C LYS A 154 14.38 -0.48 13.36
N CYS A 155 13.14 -0.11 13.02
CA CYS A 155 12.01 -0.07 13.93
C CYS A 155 11.14 -1.34 13.84
N LEU A 156 11.54 -2.34 13.04
CA LEU A 156 10.90 -3.65 13.07
C LEU A 156 11.06 -4.28 14.46
N HIS A 157 9.95 -4.78 15.00
CA HIS A 157 9.91 -5.50 16.26
C HIS A 157 8.99 -6.72 16.12
N PRO A 158 9.49 -7.95 16.31
CA PRO A 158 10.89 -8.32 16.59
C PRO A 158 11.88 -7.97 15.44
N ARG A 159 13.20 -8.10 15.66
CA ARG A 159 14.18 -7.83 14.58
C ARG A 159 13.96 -8.78 13.39
N PHE A 160 14.33 -8.32 12.20
CA PHE A 160 14.23 -9.12 10.98
C PHE A 160 15.29 -10.23 11.00
N THR A 161 14.89 -11.44 11.39
CA THR A 161 15.79 -12.58 11.53
C THR A 161 15.88 -13.36 10.22
N VAL A 162 17.09 -13.70 9.76
CA VAL A 162 17.32 -14.51 8.55
C VAL A 162 18.10 -15.77 8.90
N VAL A 163 17.58 -16.93 8.52
CA VAL A 163 18.24 -18.21 8.82
C VAL A 163 18.33 -19.13 7.62
N ARG A 164 19.21 -20.13 7.72
CA ARG A 164 19.35 -21.12 6.66
C ARG A 164 18.18 -22.10 6.67
N LYS A 165 17.60 -22.33 5.49
CA LYS A 165 16.67 -23.42 5.24
C LYS A 165 17.42 -24.52 4.51
N ASP A 166 17.70 -25.61 5.22
CA ASP A 166 18.33 -26.77 4.60
C ASP A 166 17.29 -27.53 3.75
N PRO A 167 17.67 -27.99 2.54
CA PRO A 167 16.78 -28.78 1.71
C PRO A 167 16.55 -30.16 2.34
N GLU A 168 15.38 -30.77 2.11
CA GLU A 168 15.15 -32.15 2.50
C GLU A 168 15.97 -33.10 1.60
N SER A 169 16.22 -34.31 2.09
CA SER A 169 17.09 -35.28 1.42
C SER A 169 16.67 -35.52 -0.04
N GLY A 170 17.57 -35.22 -0.98
CA GLY A 170 17.40 -35.49 -2.42
C GLY A 170 17.10 -34.28 -3.30
N LEU A 171 16.84 -33.11 -2.71
CA LEU A 171 16.57 -31.86 -3.43
C LEU A 171 17.70 -30.83 -3.23
N LYS A 172 17.89 -29.91 -4.18
CA LYS A 172 18.89 -28.83 -4.06
C LYS A 172 18.27 -27.60 -3.41
N SER A 173 19.10 -26.77 -2.78
CA SER A 173 18.66 -25.48 -2.23
C SER A 173 17.92 -24.61 -3.25
N ASP A 174 18.34 -24.66 -4.51
CA ASP A 174 17.75 -23.91 -5.63
C ASP A 174 16.31 -24.29 -5.95
N ASP A 175 15.90 -25.50 -5.59
CA ASP A 175 14.55 -26.01 -5.86
C ASP A 175 13.53 -25.61 -4.77
N TYR A 176 14.00 -25.17 -3.60
CA TYR A 176 13.16 -24.80 -2.47
C TYR A 176 12.68 -23.35 -2.52
N LEU A 177 11.46 -23.12 -2.05
CA LEU A 177 10.96 -21.78 -1.77
C LEU A 177 11.41 -21.31 -0.39
N PRO A 178 11.72 -20.00 -0.22
CA PRO A 178 11.87 -19.42 1.09
C PRO A 178 10.52 -19.41 1.82
N SER A 179 10.55 -19.37 3.14
CA SER A 179 9.34 -19.35 3.97
C SER A 179 9.52 -18.40 5.15
N VAL A 180 8.43 -17.80 5.61
CA VAL A 180 8.42 -16.77 6.65
C VAL A 180 7.54 -17.20 7.81
N MET A 181 7.98 -16.89 9.02
CA MET A 181 7.12 -16.90 10.20
C MET A 181 6.82 -15.44 10.55
N THR A 182 5.71 -14.93 10.02
CA THR A 182 5.37 -13.51 10.03
C THR A 182 5.36 -12.91 11.43
N CYS A 183 4.76 -13.58 12.42
CA CYS A 183 4.70 -13.10 13.81
C CYS A 183 6.09 -12.94 14.46
N ALA A 184 7.09 -13.67 13.97
CA ALA A 184 8.46 -13.63 14.49
C ALA A 184 9.42 -12.83 13.59
N LEU A 185 8.93 -12.25 12.49
CA LEU A 185 9.74 -11.59 11.45
C LEU A 185 10.97 -12.43 11.06
N TYR A 186 10.73 -13.72 10.82
CA TYR A 186 11.76 -14.74 10.68
C TYR A 186 11.71 -15.39 9.30
N LEU A 187 12.70 -15.11 8.46
CA LEU A 187 12.84 -15.64 7.10
C LEU A 187 13.78 -16.84 7.07
N LYS A 188 13.22 -18.00 6.69
CA LYS A 188 13.99 -19.21 6.37
C LYS A 188 14.37 -19.18 4.90
N LEU A 189 15.64 -18.99 4.61
CA LEU A 189 16.19 -18.75 3.28
C LEU A 189 17.13 -19.90 2.86
N PRO A 190 16.83 -20.64 1.79
CA PRO A 190 17.75 -21.61 1.21
C PRO A 190 19.07 -20.97 0.75
N ASP A 191 20.16 -21.73 0.78
CA ASP A 191 21.48 -21.27 0.33
C ASP A 191 21.58 -21.34 -1.20
N TYR A 192 20.89 -20.41 -1.87
CA TYR A 192 20.81 -20.39 -3.33
C TYR A 192 22.18 -20.21 -3.99
N SER A 193 22.42 -20.95 -5.06
CA SER A 193 23.70 -20.92 -5.78
C SER A 193 23.97 -19.55 -6.42
N LEU A 194 22.93 -18.92 -6.97
CA LEU A 194 22.98 -17.64 -7.69
C LEU A 194 21.97 -16.63 -7.14
N ARG A 195 22.32 -15.34 -7.26
CA ARG A 195 21.47 -14.21 -6.86
C ARG A 195 20.15 -14.17 -7.66
N ASP A 196 20.21 -14.47 -8.95
CA ASP A 196 19.03 -14.39 -9.80
C ASP A 196 18.02 -15.51 -9.49
N ILE A 197 18.51 -16.69 -9.07
CA ILE A 197 17.67 -17.78 -8.53
C ILE A 197 16.99 -17.31 -7.24
N MET A 198 17.74 -16.73 -6.30
CA MET A 198 17.17 -16.19 -5.07
C MET A 198 16.05 -15.17 -5.36
N LYS A 199 16.28 -14.25 -6.30
CA LYS A 199 15.27 -13.26 -6.71
C LYS A 199 14.02 -13.95 -7.27
N SER A 200 14.18 -14.91 -8.18
CA SER A 200 13.07 -15.67 -8.77
C SER A 200 12.26 -16.42 -7.69
N GLN A 201 12.95 -17.14 -6.79
CA GLN A 201 12.31 -17.91 -5.73
C GLN A 201 11.62 -17.03 -4.69
N LEU A 202 12.18 -15.87 -4.34
CA LEU A 202 11.51 -14.88 -3.48
C LEU A 202 10.25 -14.34 -4.14
N LEU A 203 10.33 -13.88 -5.40
CA LEU A 203 9.16 -13.37 -6.13
C LEU A 203 8.05 -14.41 -6.22
N ARG A 204 8.43 -15.65 -6.50
CA ARG A 204 7.51 -16.78 -6.55
C ARG A 204 6.85 -17.04 -5.20
N ALA A 205 7.61 -17.14 -4.11
CA ALA A 205 7.06 -17.35 -2.77
C ALA A 205 6.13 -16.22 -2.33
N MET A 206 6.46 -14.97 -2.64
CA MET A 206 5.61 -13.82 -2.34
C MET A 206 4.29 -13.88 -3.12
N SER A 207 4.32 -14.33 -4.38
CA SER A 207 3.11 -14.45 -5.21
C SER A 207 2.23 -15.63 -4.81
N GLU A 208 2.83 -16.81 -4.58
CA GLU A 208 2.10 -18.03 -4.22
C GLU A 208 1.57 -17.97 -2.77
N GLY A 209 2.34 -17.34 -1.87
CA GLY A 209 1.95 -17.16 -0.47
C GLY A 209 0.92 -16.06 -0.21
N ALA A 210 0.70 -15.12 -1.15
CA ALA A 210 -0.18 -13.98 -0.95
C ALA A 210 -1.67 -14.33 -0.73
N ASN A 211 -2.11 -15.49 -1.25
CA ASN A 211 -3.49 -15.97 -1.20
C ASN A 211 -3.63 -17.37 -0.57
N SER A 212 -2.55 -17.93 0.00
CA SER A 212 -2.54 -19.29 0.53
C SER A 212 -2.56 -19.26 2.05
N PHE A 213 -3.70 -19.60 2.65
CA PHE A 213 -3.87 -19.86 4.09
C PHE A 213 -3.78 -21.36 4.42
N HIS A 214 -3.12 -22.16 3.56
CA HIS A 214 -2.92 -23.57 3.87
C HIS A 214 -1.90 -23.65 5.01
N LEU A 215 -2.42 -23.83 6.23
CA LEU A 215 -1.63 -24.19 7.40
C LEU A 215 -0.76 -25.40 7.02
N SER A 216 0.55 -25.23 7.20
CA SER A 216 1.45 -26.36 7.44
C SER A 216 1.22 -26.90 8.84
#